data_AF-A0A7S3JZZ1-F1
#
_entry.id   AF-A0A7S3JZZ1-F1
#
_cell.length_a   1.000
_cell.length_b   1.000
_cell.length_c   1.000
_cell.angle_alpha   90.00
_cell.angle_beta   90.00
_cell.angle_gamma   90.00
#
_symmetry.space_group_name_H-M   'P 1'
#
loop_
_entity.id
_entity.type
_entity.pdbx_description
1 polymer ?
#
loop_
_entity_poly.entity_id
_entity_poly.type
_entity_poly.pdbx_seq_one_letter_code
_entity_poly.pdbx_strand_id
1 'polypeptide(L)'
;MLLFVRILVVVLLVKKTCAIPLPKKFNQGLQRQEYSPPTEMTQVQKEVVQNATKNAESASKTANVAKLFDDQKVRNFMQENCPSIASMSSEALAQGIDNELRYAELVSNFEADGGGMDSFSLNDAQEDNYWPNSWEMIFLSNETSLNCSDYIVQQAAEENLYGFPPFSSTNNCIPPNFQAAANRPVYTAINSLRIDVGNPAFGDVSLVWRRSNFADVAGIVAHCDTGIWEFECDPVQAHPQDFWLDHPNCTQGPPGPFFGSLTHFSHLFQHSNNFFNDTNWLGLQTCRMLSTEDWGVEALVTASQTLEYWETVVAKTASLTPSRIRFVIASFASLFGHDEIGDRLRRICRRKGWILVWGFGDSLFAAAPDYDSSKTPKPFNRRLLDPITLDNTTLVHDTSSLPMNHAQEIQIFQKHWRIARDARPWSNASQWHDAFDALSSDLSITSHIAPLSARDDCPHPEDCIGTVPSPFSKENKRRYCLCYKTPSIIQ
;
A
#
# COMPACT_ATOMS: atom_id res chain seq x y z
N MET A 1 -24.86 -21.69 13.01
CA MET A 1 -24.58 -21.19 14.38
C MET A 1 -23.47 -21.97 15.09
N LEU A 2 -23.53 -23.30 15.23
CA LEU A 2 -22.48 -24.09 15.93
C LEU A 2 -21.13 -24.21 15.18
N LEU A 3 -21.10 -24.00 13.86
CA LEU A 3 -19.88 -24.00 13.05
C LEU A 3 -19.13 -22.66 13.12
N PHE A 4 -19.87 -21.54 13.21
CA PHE A 4 -19.34 -20.17 13.37
C PHE A 4 -18.61 -19.98 14.71
N VAL A 5 -19.06 -20.68 15.76
CA VAL A 5 -18.43 -20.64 17.10
C VAL A 5 -17.06 -21.34 17.11
N ARG A 6 -16.77 -22.26 16.18
CA ARG A 6 -15.47 -22.98 16.15
C ARG A 6 -14.37 -22.19 15.46
N ILE A 7 -14.68 -21.45 14.41
CA ILE A 7 -13.71 -20.59 13.70
C ILE A 7 -13.35 -19.38 14.59
N LEU A 8 -14.34 -18.80 15.28
CA LEU A 8 -14.14 -17.72 16.24
C LEU A 8 -13.18 -18.12 17.39
N VAL A 9 -13.27 -19.37 17.87
CA VAL A 9 -12.46 -19.87 18.99
C VAL A 9 -11.01 -20.14 18.59
N VAL A 10 -10.72 -20.52 17.33
CA VAL A 10 -9.33 -20.76 16.87
C VAL A 10 -8.59 -19.44 16.69
N VAL A 11 -9.20 -18.41 16.11
CA VAL A 11 -8.57 -17.07 15.97
C VAL A 11 -8.44 -16.37 17.34
N LEU A 12 -9.42 -16.53 18.24
CA LEU A 12 -9.36 -15.94 19.59
C LEU A 12 -8.39 -16.67 20.55
N LEU A 13 -8.19 -17.98 20.43
CA LEU A 13 -7.20 -18.72 21.24
C LEU A 13 -5.76 -18.44 20.79
N VAL A 14 -5.51 -18.23 19.50
CA VAL A 14 -4.17 -17.86 19.01
C VAL A 14 -3.76 -16.46 19.51
N LYS A 15 -4.68 -15.48 19.55
CA LYS A 15 -4.36 -14.10 20.01
C LYS A 15 -4.38 -13.91 21.55
N LYS A 16 -5.19 -14.64 22.33
CA LYS A 16 -5.29 -14.42 23.80
C LYS A 16 -4.45 -15.34 24.67
N THR A 17 -4.03 -16.52 24.19
CA THR A 17 -3.23 -17.47 25.01
C THR A 17 -1.76 -17.60 24.61
N CYS A 18 -1.32 -16.90 23.55
CA CYS A 18 0.08 -16.82 23.17
C CYS A 18 0.65 -15.42 23.37
N ALA A 19 0.49 -14.86 24.57
CA ALA A 19 1.56 -13.99 25.11
C ALA A 19 2.73 -14.90 25.51
N ILE A 20 3.26 -15.67 24.55
CA ILE A 20 4.59 -16.24 24.69
C ILE A 20 5.48 -15.02 24.76
N PRO A 21 6.24 -14.79 25.84
CA PRO A 21 7.19 -13.70 25.87
C PRO A 21 8.07 -13.87 24.64
N LEU A 22 7.96 -12.93 23.69
CA LEU A 22 8.79 -12.91 22.50
C LEU A 22 10.23 -13.15 22.98
N PRO A 23 10.95 -14.13 22.42
CA PRO A 23 12.30 -14.42 22.86
C PRO A 23 13.09 -13.12 22.91
N LYS A 24 13.75 -12.89 24.05
CA LYS A 24 14.52 -11.68 24.35
C LYS A 24 15.20 -11.17 23.09
N LYS A 25 14.88 -9.92 22.69
CA LYS A 25 15.52 -9.12 21.63
C LYS A 25 16.87 -9.73 21.23
N PHE A 26 16.87 -10.53 20.17
CA PHE A 26 18.11 -11.00 19.58
C PHE A 26 18.89 -9.79 19.10
N ASN A 27 20.22 -9.81 19.23
CA ASN A 27 21.12 -8.77 18.72
C ASN A 27 21.15 -8.79 17.18
N GLN A 28 20.02 -8.55 16.52
CA GLN A 28 19.90 -8.51 15.05
C GLN A 28 20.82 -7.43 14.45
N GLY A 29 21.01 -6.32 15.17
CA GLY A 29 21.86 -5.21 14.71
C GLY A 29 23.35 -5.56 14.51
N LEU A 30 23.89 -6.60 15.18
CA LEU A 30 25.29 -7.02 14.98
C LEU A 30 25.45 -7.91 13.74
N GLN A 31 24.49 -8.78 13.44
CA GLN A 31 24.56 -9.63 12.25
C GLN A 31 24.29 -8.87 10.95
N ARG A 32 23.46 -7.82 10.98
CA ARG A 32 23.17 -7.01 9.78
C ARG A 32 24.37 -6.23 9.26
N GLN A 33 25.36 -5.91 10.10
CA GLN A 33 26.55 -5.20 9.65
C GLN A 33 27.44 -6.04 8.71
N GLU A 34 27.34 -7.37 8.76
CA GLU A 34 28.14 -8.27 7.92
C GLU A 34 27.58 -8.42 6.50
N TYR A 35 26.29 -8.15 6.30
CA TYR A 35 25.60 -8.32 5.02
C TYR A 35 25.24 -6.96 4.42
N SER A 36 25.86 -6.63 3.30
CA SER A 36 25.45 -5.47 2.50
C SER A 36 24.47 -5.92 1.43
N PRO A 37 23.24 -5.37 1.39
CA PRO A 37 22.31 -5.70 0.33
C PRO A 37 22.87 -5.23 -1.02
N PRO A 38 22.55 -5.93 -2.13
CA PRO A 38 23.01 -5.52 -3.43
C PRO A 38 22.38 -4.15 -3.77
N THR A 39 23.20 -3.13 -4.03
CA THR A 39 22.70 -1.79 -4.36
C THR A 39 22.06 -1.73 -5.75
N GLU A 40 22.39 -2.70 -6.60
CA GLU A 40 21.84 -2.90 -7.93
C GLU A 40 21.08 -4.21 -8.01
N MET A 41 20.21 -4.33 -9.01
CA MET A 41 19.55 -5.59 -9.28
C MET A 41 20.57 -6.69 -9.55
N THR A 42 20.31 -7.86 -8.98
CA THR A 42 21.05 -9.07 -9.30
C THR A 42 20.74 -9.51 -10.73
N GLN A 43 21.58 -10.39 -11.28
CA GLN A 43 21.35 -10.89 -12.64
C GLN A 43 20.01 -11.64 -12.76
N VAL A 44 19.65 -12.41 -11.72
CA VAL A 44 18.35 -13.11 -11.62
C VAL A 44 17.20 -12.12 -11.69
N GLN A 45 17.25 -11.06 -10.88
CA GLN A 45 16.21 -10.04 -10.86
C GLN A 45 16.05 -9.34 -12.22
N LYS A 46 17.17 -9.01 -12.88
CA LYS A 46 17.15 -8.41 -14.23
C LYS A 46 16.46 -9.30 -15.23
N GLU A 47 16.80 -10.59 -15.26
CA GLU A 47 16.22 -11.56 -16.21
C GLU A 47 14.72 -11.73 -15.99
N VAL A 48 14.29 -11.89 -14.73
CA VAL A 48 12.88 -12.01 -14.34
C VAL A 48 12.08 -10.78 -14.77
N VAL A 49 12.55 -9.57 -14.44
CA VAL A 49 11.87 -8.31 -14.81
C VAL A 49 11.85 -8.09 -16.31
N GLN A 50 12.95 -8.37 -17.02
CA GLN A 50 13.02 -8.20 -18.48
C GLN A 50 12.03 -9.14 -19.19
N ASN A 51 11.94 -10.39 -18.75
CA ASN A 51 11.01 -11.36 -19.30
C ASN A 51 9.55 -10.93 -19.03
N ALA A 52 9.23 -10.56 -17.79
CA ALA A 52 7.90 -10.07 -17.42
C ALA A 52 7.52 -8.82 -18.22
N THR A 53 8.42 -7.83 -18.33
CA THR A 53 8.18 -6.58 -19.07
C THR A 53 7.93 -6.82 -20.55
N LYS A 54 8.71 -7.72 -21.18
CA LYS A 54 8.52 -8.10 -22.59
C LYS A 54 7.17 -8.76 -22.82
N ASN A 55 6.75 -9.66 -21.93
CA ASN A 55 5.45 -10.31 -22.00
C ASN A 55 4.32 -9.29 -21.81
N ALA A 56 4.46 -8.42 -20.80
CA ALA A 56 3.53 -7.34 -20.48
C ALA A 56 3.33 -6.36 -21.65
N GLU A 57 4.41 -5.98 -22.34
CA GLU A 57 4.36 -5.15 -23.54
C GLU A 57 3.58 -5.85 -24.65
N SER A 58 3.84 -7.15 -24.89
CA SER A 58 3.13 -7.93 -25.90
C SER A 58 1.64 -8.07 -25.57
N ALA A 59 1.29 -8.35 -24.32
CA ALA A 59 -0.10 -8.47 -23.86
C ALA A 59 -0.84 -7.12 -23.93
N SER A 60 -0.18 -6.03 -23.57
CA SER A 60 -0.78 -4.69 -23.63
C SER A 60 -1.06 -4.24 -25.07
N LYS A 61 -0.30 -4.70 -26.07
CA LYS A 61 -0.55 -4.40 -27.50
C LYS A 61 -1.81 -5.07 -28.05
N THR A 62 -2.20 -6.22 -27.49
CA THR A 62 -3.38 -6.97 -27.94
C THR A 62 -4.61 -6.72 -27.09
N ALA A 63 -4.44 -6.17 -25.89
CA ALA A 63 -5.53 -5.83 -24.99
C ALA A 63 -6.39 -4.69 -25.55
N ASN A 64 -7.71 -4.88 -25.50
CA ASN A 64 -8.68 -3.85 -25.81
C ASN A 64 -9.42 -3.46 -24.53
N VAL A 65 -8.75 -2.68 -23.69
CA VAL A 65 -9.29 -2.22 -22.39
C VAL A 65 -10.55 -1.38 -22.58
N ALA A 66 -10.61 -0.58 -23.64
CA ALA A 66 -11.82 0.19 -23.97
C ALA A 66 -13.05 -0.72 -24.10
N LYS A 67 -12.92 -1.87 -24.78
CA LYS A 67 -14.03 -2.82 -24.94
C LYS A 67 -14.58 -3.37 -23.61
N LEU A 68 -13.78 -3.40 -22.54
CA LEU A 68 -14.28 -3.81 -21.21
C LEU A 68 -15.35 -2.82 -20.70
N PHE A 69 -15.25 -1.55 -21.08
CA PHE A 69 -16.22 -0.53 -20.75
C PHE A 69 -17.48 -0.56 -21.62
N ASP A 70 -17.54 -1.38 -22.67
CA ASP A 70 -18.77 -1.60 -23.42
C ASP A 70 -19.71 -2.59 -22.70
N ASP A 71 -19.25 -3.24 -21.62
CA ASP A 71 -20.09 -4.12 -20.81
C ASP A 71 -21.21 -3.32 -20.12
N GLN A 72 -22.46 -3.70 -20.39
CA GLN A 72 -23.64 -3.01 -19.88
C GLN A 72 -23.71 -3.03 -18.34
N LYS A 73 -23.20 -4.07 -17.68
CA LYS A 73 -23.19 -4.14 -16.22
C LYS A 73 -22.23 -3.11 -15.63
N VAL A 74 -21.02 -3.02 -16.20
CA VAL A 74 -20.02 -2.00 -15.80
C VAL A 74 -20.60 -0.60 -16.02
N ARG A 75 -21.25 -0.35 -17.16
CA ARG A 75 -21.93 0.92 -17.46
C ARG A 75 -23.05 1.25 -16.50
N ASN A 76 -23.92 0.28 -16.18
CA ASN A 76 -25.01 0.47 -15.22
C ASN A 76 -24.47 0.81 -13.83
N PHE A 77 -23.46 0.08 -13.37
CA PHE A 77 -22.82 0.36 -12.09
C PHE A 77 -22.26 1.79 -12.04
N MET A 78 -21.50 2.21 -13.06
CA MET A 78 -21.00 3.58 -13.13
C MET A 78 -22.13 4.61 -13.24
N GLN A 79 -23.21 4.31 -13.96
CA GLN A 79 -24.35 5.23 -14.09
C GLN A 79 -25.05 5.49 -12.75
N GLU A 80 -25.10 4.47 -11.89
CA GLU A 80 -25.68 4.56 -10.54
C GLU A 80 -24.74 5.27 -9.55
N ASN A 81 -23.44 5.00 -9.62
CA ASN A 81 -22.48 5.44 -8.60
C ASN A 81 -21.65 6.67 -8.99
N CYS A 82 -21.41 6.89 -10.28
CA CYS A 82 -20.59 7.97 -10.80
C CYS A 82 -21.04 8.45 -12.21
N PRO A 83 -22.26 9.01 -12.32
CA PRO A 83 -22.92 9.26 -13.61
C PRO A 83 -22.13 10.16 -14.57
N SER A 84 -21.34 11.11 -14.05
CA SER A 84 -20.47 11.94 -14.89
C SER A 84 -19.40 11.13 -15.61
N ILE A 85 -18.81 10.14 -14.93
CA ILE A 85 -17.80 9.24 -15.49
C ILE A 85 -18.47 8.23 -16.43
N ALA A 86 -19.64 7.71 -16.06
CA ALA A 86 -20.41 6.77 -16.89
C ALA A 86 -20.72 7.31 -18.30
N SER A 87 -20.82 8.64 -18.44
CA SER A 87 -21.09 9.32 -19.71
C SER A 87 -19.88 9.43 -20.67
N MET A 88 -18.67 9.12 -20.20
CA MET A 88 -17.45 9.17 -21.00
C MET A 88 -17.41 8.01 -22.02
N SER A 89 -16.76 8.21 -23.17
CA SER A 89 -16.55 7.10 -24.12
C SER A 89 -15.65 6.02 -23.53
N SER A 90 -15.76 4.79 -24.03
CA SER A 90 -14.95 3.65 -23.60
C SER A 90 -13.44 3.91 -23.75
N GLU A 91 -13.03 4.62 -24.81
CA GLU A 91 -11.66 5.05 -25.03
C GLU A 91 -11.22 6.10 -24.01
N ALA A 92 -12.09 7.06 -23.69
CA ALA A 92 -11.79 8.09 -22.70
C ALA A 92 -11.65 7.50 -21.30
N LEU A 93 -12.46 6.50 -20.94
CA LEU A 93 -12.32 5.76 -19.69
C LEU A 93 -10.99 4.98 -19.64
N ALA A 94 -10.69 4.21 -20.68
CA ALA A 94 -9.44 3.45 -20.77
C ALA A 94 -8.19 4.35 -20.74
N GLN A 95 -8.21 5.50 -21.41
CA GLN A 95 -7.11 6.45 -21.35
C GLN A 95 -7.02 7.14 -19.98
N GLY A 96 -8.17 7.47 -19.38
CA GLY A 96 -8.24 8.08 -18.06
C GLY A 96 -7.60 7.21 -16.99
N ILE A 97 -7.99 5.92 -16.92
CA ILE A 97 -7.43 5.00 -15.92
C ILE A 97 -5.94 4.75 -16.16
N ASP A 98 -5.48 4.64 -17.41
CA ASP A 98 -4.04 4.52 -17.74
C ASP A 98 -3.25 5.74 -17.23
N ASN A 99 -3.83 6.93 -17.37
CA ASN A 99 -3.22 8.15 -16.87
C ASN A 99 -3.16 8.14 -15.34
N GLU A 100 -4.26 7.85 -14.65
CA GLU A 100 -4.33 7.82 -13.17
C GLU A 100 -3.35 6.82 -12.57
N LEU A 101 -3.16 5.70 -13.25
CA LEU A 101 -2.25 4.64 -12.84
C LEU A 101 -0.78 5.05 -12.79
N ARG A 102 -0.40 6.08 -13.56
CA ARG A 102 0.95 6.67 -13.49
C ARG A 102 1.15 7.51 -12.23
N TYR A 103 0.06 7.94 -11.61
CA TYR A 103 0.05 8.75 -10.38
C TYR A 103 -0.26 7.90 -9.13
N ALA A 104 -0.82 6.70 -9.32
CA ALA A 104 -1.11 5.78 -8.24
C ALA A 104 0.13 5.49 -7.39
N GLU A 105 -0.07 5.47 -6.07
CA GLU A 105 1.00 5.29 -5.11
C GLU A 105 1.45 3.84 -5.10
N LEU A 106 2.76 3.63 -5.04
CA LEU A 106 3.34 2.33 -4.71
C LEU A 106 3.61 2.32 -3.22
N VAL A 107 2.98 1.39 -2.51
CA VAL A 107 3.01 1.34 -1.05
C VAL A 107 3.59 0.02 -0.55
N SER A 108 4.45 0.09 0.46
CA SER A 108 4.81 -1.07 1.28
C SER A 108 4.30 -0.81 2.69
N ASN A 109 3.40 -1.66 3.16
CA ASN A 109 2.86 -1.59 4.50
C ASN A 109 3.66 -2.48 5.45
N PHE A 110 3.69 -2.08 6.72
CA PHE A 110 4.26 -2.87 7.80
C PHE A 110 3.62 -2.51 9.14
N GLU A 111 3.70 -3.44 10.10
CA GLU A 111 3.21 -3.24 11.45
C GLU A 111 4.26 -2.51 12.29
N ALA A 112 3.85 -1.45 12.97
CA ALA A 112 4.77 -0.60 13.71
C ALA A 112 5.52 -1.34 14.83
N ASP A 113 4.89 -2.32 15.46
CA ASP A 113 5.43 -3.16 16.53
C ASP A 113 6.09 -4.46 16.05
N GLY A 114 5.87 -4.85 14.79
CA GLY A 114 6.50 -6.00 14.11
C GLY A 114 5.85 -7.34 14.43
N GLY A 115 4.60 -7.57 14.02
CA GLY A 115 3.82 -8.75 14.41
C GLY A 115 4.05 -10.04 13.62
N GLY A 116 4.97 -10.07 12.65
CA GLY A 116 5.38 -11.29 11.92
C GLY A 116 6.89 -11.55 11.96
N MET A 117 7.30 -12.83 11.91
CA MET A 117 8.73 -13.25 11.91
C MET A 117 9.52 -12.73 10.69
N ASP A 118 8.81 -12.40 9.62
CA ASP A 118 9.29 -11.91 8.33
C ASP A 118 8.88 -10.45 8.05
N SER A 119 8.37 -9.76 9.08
CA SER A 119 7.84 -8.41 8.96
C SER A 119 8.90 -7.34 9.26
N PHE A 120 8.92 -6.31 8.42
CA PHE A 120 9.62 -5.07 8.70
C PHE A 120 8.91 -4.31 9.84
N SER A 121 9.64 -3.56 10.67
CA SER A 121 9.08 -2.84 11.83
C SER A 121 9.69 -1.43 11.98
N LEU A 122 9.24 -0.67 12.99
CA LEU A 122 9.89 0.59 13.35
C LEU A 122 11.32 0.42 13.87
N ASN A 123 11.72 -0.78 14.33
CA ASN A 123 13.13 -1.05 14.65
C ASN A 123 13.97 -1.04 13.38
N ASP A 124 13.52 -1.77 12.36
CA ASP A 124 14.19 -1.88 11.07
C ASP A 124 14.23 -0.52 10.37
N ALA A 125 13.10 0.20 10.32
CA ALA A 125 13.04 1.56 9.77
C ALA A 125 14.01 2.54 10.46
N GLN A 126 14.29 2.31 11.74
CA GLN A 126 15.18 3.14 12.52
C GLN A 126 16.66 2.83 12.25
N GLU A 127 17.00 1.55 12.11
CA GLU A 127 18.38 1.06 12.08
C GLU A 127 18.91 0.87 10.65
N ASP A 128 18.05 0.46 9.72
CA ASP A 128 18.45 0.10 8.37
C ASP A 128 18.42 1.26 7.39
N ASN A 129 19.21 1.13 6.33
CA ASN A 129 19.23 2.06 5.19
C ASN A 129 18.59 1.48 3.93
N TYR A 130 17.99 0.30 4.04
CA TYR A 130 17.27 -0.37 2.98
C TYR A 130 16.09 -1.16 3.55
N TRP A 131 15.15 -1.47 2.69
CA TRP A 131 13.99 -2.31 2.97
C TRP A 131 14.32 -3.74 2.54
N PRO A 132 14.57 -4.65 3.50
CA PRO A 132 14.81 -6.05 3.19
C PRO A 132 13.53 -6.71 2.65
N ASN A 133 13.70 -7.69 1.77
CA ASN A 133 12.60 -8.60 1.44
C ASN A 133 12.36 -9.60 2.57
N SER A 134 11.22 -10.31 2.55
CA SER A 134 10.88 -11.28 3.61
C SER A 134 11.89 -12.42 3.72
N TRP A 135 12.50 -12.86 2.61
CA TRP A 135 13.56 -13.88 2.63
C TRP A 135 14.86 -13.40 3.26
N GLU A 136 15.23 -12.13 3.06
CA GLU A 136 16.38 -11.51 3.74
C GLU A 136 16.09 -11.42 5.24
N MET A 137 14.87 -11.04 5.63
CA MET A 137 14.45 -11.02 7.04
C MET A 137 14.50 -12.41 7.67
N ILE A 138 13.97 -13.42 6.98
CA ILE A 138 14.06 -14.83 7.37
C ILE A 138 15.52 -15.25 7.55
N PHE A 139 16.39 -14.96 6.57
CA PHE A 139 17.80 -15.30 6.66
C PHE A 139 18.50 -14.61 7.85
N LEU A 140 18.23 -13.31 8.05
CA LEU A 140 18.83 -12.49 9.10
C LEU A 140 18.29 -12.80 10.50
N SER A 141 17.08 -13.35 10.61
CA SER A 141 16.50 -13.78 11.89
C SER A 141 17.28 -14.97 12.50
N ASN A 142 17.98 -15.74 11.64
CA ASN A 142 18.62 -17.00 11.98
C ASN A 142 17.66 -17.98 12.70
N GLU A 143 16.37 -17.88 12.39
CA GLU A 143 15.34 -18.69 13.02
C GLU A 143 15.32 -20.10 12.39
N THR A 144 15.96 -21.05 13.06
CA THR A 144 16.01 -22.44 12.61
C THR A 144 14.68 -23.18 12.79
N SER A 145 13.69 -22.56 13.45
CA SER A 145 12.35 -23.10 13.71
C SER A 145 11.30 -22.76 12.65
N LEU A 146 11.68 -22.04 11.58
CA LEU A 146 10.74 -21.71 10.51
C LEU A 146 10.18 -22.98 9.89
N ASN A 147 8.86 -23.08 9.90
CA ASN A 147 8.15 -24.17 9.28
C ASN A 147 7.98 -23.85 7.79
N CYS A 148 8.58 -24.65 6.91
CA CYS A 148 8.50 -24.43 5.47
C CYS A 148 7.07 -24.34 4.93
N SER A 149 6.09 -24.97 5.59
CA SER A 149 4.70 -24.85 5.19
C SER A 149 4.16 -23.42 5.22
N ASP A 150 4.74 -22.56 6.06
CA ASP A 150 4.24 -21.20 6.25
C ASP A 150 4.66 -20.29 5.09
N TYR A 151 5.72 -20.67 4.35
CA TYR A 151 6.30 -19.90 3.25
C TYR A 151 6.20 -20.60 1.89
N ILE A 152 5.66 -21.82 1.84
CA ILE A 152 5.57 -22.60 0.60
C ILE A 152 4.75 -21.87 -0.46
N VAL A 153 3.73 -21.12 -0.04
CA VAL A 153 2.84 -20.34 -0.91
C VAL A 153 3.57 -19.15 -1.52
N GLN A 154 4.27 -18.37 -0.70
CA GLN A 154 5.09 -17.26 -1.20
C GLN A 154 6.18 -17.78 -2.15
N GLN A 155 6.85 -18.86 -1.76
CA GLN A 155 7.89 -19.48 -2.58
C GLN A 155 7.33 -19.99 -3.92
N ALA A 156 6.17 -20.63 -3.90
CA ALA A 156 5.51 -21.11 -5.09
C ALA A 156 5.10 -19.96 -6.02
N ALA A 157 4.54 -18.87 -5.48
CA ALA A 157 4.27 -17.67 -6.27
C ALA A 157 5.54 -17.14 -6.96
N GLU A 158 6.64 -17.06 -6.22
CA GLU A 158 7.93 -16.59 -6.74
C GLU A 158 8.53 -17.51 -7.80
N GLU A 159 8.45 -18.81 -7.61
CA GLU A 159 9.07 -19.79 -8.51
C GLU A 159 8.18 -20.08 -9.73
N ASN A 160 6.90 -20.35 -9.50
CA ASN A 160 5.97 -20.82 -10.51
C ASN A 160 5.35 -19.67 -11.30
N LEU A 161 5.09 -18.53 -10.65
CA LEU A 161 4.50 -17.38 -11.31
C LEU A 161 5.59 -16.43 -11.79
N TYR A 162 6.35 -15.83 -10.86
CA TYR A 162 7.34 -14.80 -11.22
C TYR A 162 8.60 -15.35 -11.90
N GLY A 163 8.88 -16.65 -11.79
CA GLY A 163 10.00 -17.31 -12.46
C GLY A 163 11.35 -17.11 -11.76
N PHE A 164 11.36 -16.80 -10.46
CA PHE A 164 12.58 -16.82 -9.68
C PHE A 164 13.09 -18.27 -9.49
N PRO A 165 14.41 -18.50 -9.44
CA PRO A 165 14.96 -19.83 -9.29
C PRO A 165 14.66 -20.41 -7.91
N PRO A 166 14.47 -21.74 -7.79
CA PRO A 166 14.29 -22.36 -6.50
C PRO A 166 15.51 -22.23 -5.59
N PHE A 167 15.29 -22.23 -4.28
CA PHE A 167 16.40 -22.32 -3.35
C PHE A 167 17.07 -23.69 -3.44
N SER A 168 18.41 -23.71 -3.44
CA SER A 168 19.19 -24.95 -3.56
C SER A 168 19.39 -25.71 -2.25
N SER A 169 18.70 -25.33 -1.17
CA SER A 169 18.90 -25.91 0.17
C SER A 169 18.15 -27.23 0.34
N THR A 170 18.66 -28.14 1.17
CA THR A 170 18.04 -29.46 1.43
C THR A 170 16.66 -29.38 2.09
N ASN A 171 16.33 -28.23 2.69
CA ASN A 171 15.03 -27.96 3.29
C ASN A 171 14.12 -27.13 2.37
N ASN A 172 14.51 -26.90 1.12
CA ASN A 172 13.81 -26.20 0.02
C ASN A 172 13.23 -24.79 0.28
N CYS A 173 12.96 -24.37 1.52
CA CYS A 173 12.28 -23.11 1.82
C CYS A 173 13.16 -22.04 2.48
N ILE A 174 14.37 -22.39 2.95
CA ILE A 174 15.29 -21.43 3.56
C ILE A 174 16.37 -21.06 2.53
N PRO A 175 16.63 -19.77 2.29
CA PRO A 175 17.72 -19.34 1.42
C PRO A 175 19.06 -19.92 1.91
N PRO A 176 19.86 -20.56 1.04
CA PRO A 176 21.13 -21.17 1.44
C PRO A 176 22.20 -20.15 1.86
N ASN A 177 22.02 -18.89 1.50
CA ASN A 177 22.89 -17.76 1.85
C ASN A 177 22.14 -16.44 1.61
N PHE A 178 22.70 -15.34 2.14
CA PHE A 178 22.13 -14.00 1.98
C PHE A 178 21.96 -13.59 0.51
N GLN A 179 22.90 -13.96 -0.38
CA GLN A 179 22.79 -13.63 -1.81
C GLN A 179 21.57 -14.30 -2.47
N ALA A 180 21.25 -15.54 -2.07
CA ALA A 180 20.06 -16.22 -2.54
C ALA A 180 18.76 -15.55 -2.03
N ALA A 181 18.77 -15.08 -0.78
CA ALA A 181 17.65 -14.30 -0.22
C ALA A 181 17.50 -12.95 -0.95
N ALA A 182 18.60 -12.24 -1.16
CA ALA A 182 18.63 -10.94 -1.85
C ALA A 182 18.28 -11.01 -3.35
N ASN A 183 18.28 -12.22 -3.96
CA ASN A 183 17.78 -12.41 -5.31
C ASN A 183 16.25 -12.37 -5.40
N ARG A 184 15.55 -12.53 -4.27
CA ARG A 184 14.09 -12.51 -4.22
C ARG A 184 13.56 -11.07 -4.20
N PRO A 185 12.27 -10.86 -4.49
CA PRO A 185 11.75 -9.51 -4.65
C PRO A 185 11.20 -8.93 -3.34
N VAL A 186 10.96 -7.62 -3.35
CA VAL A 186 10.18 -6.91 -2.33
C VAL A 186 8.74 -6.78 -2.81
N TYR A 187 7.78 -7.14 -1.95
CA TYR A 187 6.36 -6.96 -2.23
C TYR A 187 5.89 -5.53 -1.90
N THR A 188 5.12 -4.96 -2.83
CA THR A 188 4.48 -3.64 -2.73
C THR A 188 3.06 -3.74 -3.31
N ALA A 189 2.21 -2.77 -3.02
CA ALA A 189 0.88 -2.65 -3.61
C ALA A 189 0.77 -1.37 -4.44
N ILE A 190 0.03 -1.43 -5.54
CA ILE A 190 -0.49 -0.23 -6.20
C ILE A 190 -1.76 0.19 -5.45
N ASN A 191 -1.74 1.37 -4.84
CA ASN A 191 -2.90 1.95 -4.19
C ASN A 191 -3.89 2.54 -5.23
N SER A 192 -4.39 1.66 -6.10
CA SER A 192 -5.35 1.98 -7.18
C SER A 192 -6.66 2.54 -6.64
N LEU A 193 -7.05 2.08 -5.47
CA LEU A 193 -8.24 2.52 -4.75
C LEU A 193 -8.03 3.83 -3.99
N ARG A 194 -6.84 4.45 -4.00
CA ARG A 194 -6.58 5.71 -3.26
C ARG A 194 -6.95 5.64 -1.77
N ILE A 195 -6.77 4.47 -1.18
CA ILE A 195 -6.97 4.27 0.26
C ILE A 195 -6.00 5.19 1.00
N ASP A 196 -6.52 5.90 1.99
CA ASP A 196 -5.78 6.94 2.70
C ASP A 196 -4.62 6.40 3.53
N VAL A 197 -4.62 5.11 3.86
CA VAL A 197 -3.56 4.37 4.58
C VAL A 197 -2.81 3.34 3.72
N GLY A 198 -2.81 3.49 2.39
CA GLY A 198 -2.16 2.54 1.50
C GLY A 198 -2.88 1.19 1.49
N ASN A 199 -2.24 0.11 1.95
CA ASN A 199 -2.88 -1.21 2.08
C ASN A 199 -2.99 -1.63 3.56
N PRO A 200 -4.12 -1.32 4.24
CA PRO A 200 -4.27 -1.56 5.67
C PRO A 200 -4.29 -3.03 6.09
N ALA A 201 -4.38 -3.97 5.13
CA ALA A 201 -4.33 -5.40 5.42
C ALA A 201 -2.94 -5.86 5.90
N PHE A 202 -1.88 -5.11 5.57
CA PHE A 202 -0.48 -5.50 5.83
C PHE A 202 0.24 -4.58 6.81
N GLY A 203 -0.51 -3.81 7.60
CA GLY A 203 0.03 -3.04 8.71
C GLY A 203 -0.42 -1.58 8.76
N ASP A 204 -0.08 -0.93 9.86
CA ASP A 204 -0.55 0.39 10.26
C ASP A 204 0.41 1.54 9.88
N VAL A 205 1.53 1.22 9.23
CA VAL A 205 2.45 2.17 8.60
C VAL A 205 2.63 1.81 7.14
N SER A 206 2.62 2.81 6.25
CA SER A 206 2.92 2.62 4.82
C SER A 206 4.06 3.51 4.39
N LEU A 207 5.05 2.94 3.71
CA LEU A 207 6.02 3.70 2.93
C LEU A 207 5.45 3.93 1.54
N VAL A 208 5.33 5.19 1.14
CA VAL A 208 4.99 5.55 -0.24
C VAL A 208 6.28 5.78 -1.01
N TRP A 209 6.51 4.95 -2.02
CA TRP A 209 7.71 5.00 -2.82
C TRP A 209 7.60 6.01 -3.96
N ARG A 210 8.71 6.62 -4.34
CA ARG A 210 8.80 7.30 -5.64
C ARG A 210 8.81 6.25 -6.74
N ARG A 211 7.88 6.33 -7.70
CA ARG A 211 7.75 5.32 -8.75
C ARG A 211 8.97 5.28 -9.63
N SER A 212 9.63 6.42 -9.87
CA SER A 212 10.90 6.52 -10.60
C SER A 212 12.01 5.61 -10.07
N ASN A 213 11.94 5.15 -8.83
CA ASN A 213 12.89 4.16 -8.30
C ASN A 213 12.69 2.76 -8.85
N PHE A 214 11.48 2.48 -9.34
CA PHE A 214 11.01 1.15 -9.74
C PHE A 214 10.55 1.10 -11.20
N ALA A 215 10.14 2.25 -11.76
CA ALA A 215 9.51 2.40 -13.08
C ALA A 215 10.39 1.92 -14.23
N ASP A 216 11.71 2.15 -14.15
CA ASP A 216 12.66 1.78 -15.21
C ASP A 216 13.35 0.43 -14.98
N VAL A 217 13.11 -0.22 -13.83
CA VAL A 217 14.02 -1.28 -13.39
C VAL A 217 13.38 -2.50 -12.74
N ALA A 218 12.20 -2.48 -12.11
CA ALA A 218 11.94 -3.57 -11.15
C ALA A 218 10.50 -4.01 -10.89
N GLY A 219 9.46 -3.32 -11.37
CA GLY A 219 8.08 -3.65 -10.99
C GLY A 219 7.41 -4.67 -11.91
N ILE A 220 7.25 -5.92 -11.44
CA ILE A 220 6.30 -6.88 -12.02
C ILE A 220 4.96 -6.66 -11.35
N VAL A 221 3.91 -6.42 -12.12
CA VAL A 221 2.57 -6.12 -11.58
C VAL A 221 1.68 -7.35 -11.76
N ALA A 222 1.13 -7.87 -10.67
CA ALA A 222 0.12 -8.90 -10.68
C ALA A 222 -1.28 -8.28 -10.58
N HIS A 223 -2.27 -8.97 -11.18
CA HIS A 223 -3.65 -8.48 -11.21
C HIS A 223 -4.40 -8.66 -9.87
N CYS A 224 -3.78 -9.34 -8.90
CA CYS A 224 -4.24 -9.54 -7.53
C CYS A 224 -3.02 -9.82 -6.63
N ASP A 225 -3.25 -9.99 -5.34
CA ASP A 225 -2.30 -10.62 -4.40
C ASP A 225 -1.97 -12.06 -4.87
N THR A 226 -0.71 -12.35 -5.16
CA THR A 226 -0.32 -13.69 -5.64
C THR A 226 -0.37 -14.76 -4.57
N GLY A 227 -0.26 -14.39 -3.28
CA GLY A 227 -0.54 -15.31 -2.18
C GLY A 227 -2.00 -15.76 -2.20
N ILE A 228 -2.95 -14.82 -2.38
CA ILE A 228 -4.37 -15.16 -2.54
C ILE A 228 -4.57 -16.10 -3.73
N TRP A 229 -3.94 -15.82 -4.87
CA TRP A 229 -4.07 -16.71 -6.03
C TRP A 229 -3.57 -18.14 -5.75
N GLU A 230 -2.38 -18.27 -5.15
CA GLU A 230 -1.82 -19.59 -4.80
C GLU A 230 -2.69 -20.32 -3.77
N PHE A 231 -3.25 -19.60 -2.79
CA PHE A 231 -4.14 -20.19 -1.77
C PHE A 231 -5.48 -20.67 -2.31
N GLU A 232 -6.08 -19.94 -3.26
CA GLU A 232 -7.45 -20.18 -3.72
C GLU A 232 -7.50 -20.99 -5.02
N CYS A 233 -6.49 -20.86 -5.87
CA CYS A 233 -6.55 -21.30 -7.26
C CYS A 233 -5.48 -22.32 -7.68
N ASP A 234 -4.35 -22.45 -6.98
CA ASP A 234 -3.37 -23.49 -7.31
C ASP A 234 -3.93 -24.87 -6.91
N PRO A 235 -4.22 -25.80 -7.83
CA PRO A 235 -4.75 -27.12 -7.48
C PRO A 235 -3.82 -27.96 -6.58
N VAL A 236 -2.53 -27.62 -6.49
CA VAL A 236 -1.55 -28.31 -5.62
C VAL A 236 -1.60 -27.80 -4.19
N GLN A 237 -1.81 -26.49 -4.01
CA GLN A 237 -1.77 -25.82 -2.70
C GLN A 237 -3.13 -25.35 -2.20
N ALA A 238 -4.16 -25.39 -3.04
CA ALA A 238 -5.48 -24.86 -2.75
C ALA A 238 -6.01 -25.50 -1.47
N HIS A 239 -6.22 -24.64 -0.47
CA HIS A 239 -6.85 -25.07 0.76
C HIS A 239 -8.37 -25.09 0.52
N PRO A 240 -9.07 -26.22 0.73
CA PRO A 240 -10.51 -26.33 0.46
C PRO A 240 -11.39 -25.59 1.48
N GLN A 241 -10.89 -24.53 2.13
CA GLN A 241 -11.62 -23.73 3.10
C GLN A 241 -11.93 -22.35 2.50
N ASP A 242 -13.17 -21.89 2.69
CA ASP A 242 -13.69 -20.59 2.27
C ASP A 242 -12.81 -19.45 2.82
N PHE A 243 -11.81 -19.01 2.06
CA PHE A 243 -10.89 -17.97 2.48
C PHE A 243 -11.13 -16.67 1.71
N TRP A 244 -11.03 -15.56 2.46
CA TRP A 244 -10.98 -14.11 2.16
C TRP A 244 -11.85 -13.48 1.05
N LEU A 245 -12.09 -14.13 -0.08
CA LEU A 245 -12.86 -13.62 -1.22
C LEU A 245 -14.07 -14.51 -1.52
N ASP A 246 -15.20 -13.88 -1.84
CA ASP A 246 -16.39 -14.60 -2.30
C ASP A 246 -16.16 -15.13 -3.74
N HIS A 247 -15.61 -16.34 -3.85
CA HIS A 247 -15.50 -17.14 -5.08
C HIS A 247 -14.62 -16.54 -6.20
N PRO A 248 -13.28 -16.50 -6.05
CA PRO A 248 -12.39 -16.11 -7.14
C PRO A 248 -12.54 -17.06 -8.34
N ASN A 249 -12.48 -16.52 -9.56
CA ASN A 249 -12.57 -17.31 -10.78
C ASN A 249 -11.21 -17.91 -11.17
N CYS A 250 -10.89 -19.05 -10.57
CA CYS A 250 -9.63 -19.77 -10.82
C CYS A 250 -9.49 -20.32 -12.25
N THR A 251 -10.54 -20.28 -13.08
CA THR A 251 -10.46 -20.69 -14.49
C THR A 251 -9.73 -19.67 -15.37
N GLN A 252 -9.44 -18.47 -14.85
CA GLN A 252 -8.71 -17.43 -15.56
C GLN A 252 -7.19 -17.67 -15.66
N GLY A 253 -6.72 -18.84 -15.19
CA GLY A 253 -5.33 -19.27 -15.26
C GLY A 253 -4.41 -18.52 -14.26
N PRO A 254 -3.20 -19.04 -14.02
CA PRO A 254 -2.19 -18.32 -13.25
C PRO A 254 -1.80 -17.01 -13.93
N PRO A 255 -1.38 -15.98 -13.18
CA PRO A 255 -0.86 -14.75 -13.76
C PRO A 255 0.44 -14.92 -14.58
N GLY A 256 1.00 -16.13 -14.73
CA GLY A 256 2.28 -16.42 -15.38
C GLY A 256 2.60 -15.63 -16.67
N PRO A 257 1.89 -15.81 -17.80
CA PRO A 257 2.09 -14.99 -18.99
C PRO A 257 1.35 -13.65 -18.95
N PHE A 258 0.67 -13.33 -17.84
CA PHE A 258 -0.26 -12.21 -17.69
C PHE A 258 0.16 -11.23 -16.61
N PHE A 259 1.46 -11.13 -16.32
CA PHE A 259 1.98 -10.03 -15.52
C PHE A 259 2.08 -8.75 -16.33
N GLY A 260 1.82 -7.64 -15.67
CA GLY A 260 2.13 -6.31 -16.15
C GLY A 260 3.53 -5.87 -15.77
N SER A 261 3.95 -4.75 -16.34
CA SER A 261 5.00 -3.90 -15.78
C SER A 261 4.40 -2.55 -15.39
N LEU A 262 5.09 -1.73 -14.61
CA LEU A 262 4.63 -0.38 -14.26
C LEU A 262 4.36 0.56 -15.46
N THR A 263 4.77 0.16 -16.67
CA THR A 263 4.54 0.87 -17.94
C THR A 263 3.62 0.12 -18.92
N HIS A 264 3.34 -1.16 -18.67
CA HIS A 264 2.57 -2.04 -19.58
C HIS A 264 1.64 -2.97 -18.79
N PHE A 265 0.61 -2.43 -18.14
CA PHE A 265 -0.26 -3.25 -17.27
C PHE A 265 -1.75 -3.00 -17.47
N SER A 266 -2.14 -2.24 -18.48
CA SER A 266 -3.55 -1.99 -18.77
C SER A 266 -4.31 -3.28 -19.13
N HIS A 267 -3.64 -4.29 -19.69
CA HIS A 267 -4.25 -5.60 -19.93
C HIS A 267 -4.69 -6.30 -18.62
N LEU A 268 -4.10 -5.96 -17.47
CA LEU A 268 -4.46 -6.53 -16.17
C LEU A 268 -5.89 -6.18 -15.73
N PHE A 269 -6.50 -5.11 -16.24
CA PHE A 269 -7.90 -4.79 -15.94
C PHE A 269 -8.83 -5.94 -16.33
N GLN A 270 -8.59 -6.57 -17.49
CA GLN A 270 -9.38 -7.72 -17.93
C GLN A 270 -9.19 -8.91 -16.98
N HIS A 271 -7.95 -9.19 -16.60
CA HIS A 271 -7.63 -10.30 -15.69
C HIS A 271 -8.23 -10.08 -14.30
N SER A 272 -8.09 -8.88 -13.73
CA SER A 272 -8.65 -8.51 -12.44
C SER A 272 -10.17 -8.61 -12.44
N ASN A 273 -10.83 -8.02 -13.45
CA ASN A 273 -12.28 -8.05 -13.57
C ASN A 273 -12.82 -9.49 -13.69
N ASN A 274 -12.10 -10.37 -14.38
CA ASN A 274 -12.50 -11.77 -14.48
C ASN A 274 -12.18 -12.57 -13.20
N PHE A 275 -11.04 -12.31 -12.56
CA PHE A 275 -10.55 -13.03 -11.37
C PHE A 275 -11.45 -12.77 -10.17
N PHE A 276 -11.69 -11.50 -9.84
CA PHE A 276 -12.56 -11.17 -8.70
C PHE A 276 -14.01 -11.58 -8.95
N ASN A 277 -14.39 -11.87 -10.20
CA ASN A 277 -15.74 -12.29 -10.61
C ASN A 277 -16.85 -11.33 -10.13
N ASP A 278 -16.47 -10.14 -9.67
CA ASP A 278 -17.35 -9.07 -9.30
C ASP A 278 -17.57 -8.20 -10.53
N THR A 279 -18.79 -8.24 -11.04
CA THR A 279 -19.22 -7.45 -12.21
C THR A 279 -19.07 -5.94 -12.01
N ASN A 280 -18.85 -5.50 -10.78
CA ASN A 280 -18.69 -4.10 -10.42
C ASN A 280 -17.24 -3.68 -10.19
N TRP A 281 -16.28 -4.62 -10.13
CA TRP A 281 -14.88 -4.31 -9.82
C TRP A 281 -14.32 -3.22 -10.74
N LEU A 282 -14.45 -3.41 -12.06
CA LEU A 282 -13.95 -2.44 -13.04
C LEU A 282 -14.69 -1.10 -12.91
N GLY A 283 -16.00 -1.13 -12.67
CA GLY A 283 -16.82 0.06 -12.49
C GLY A 283 -16.38 0.86 -11.25
N LEU A 284 -16.16 0.18 -10.13
CA LEU A 284 -15.69 0.77 -8.87
C LEU A 284 -14.30 1.39 -9.02
N GLN A 285 -13.33 0.64 -9.54
CA GLN A 285 -11.96 1.13 -9.77
C GLN A 285 -11.98 2.38 -10.66
N THR A 286 -12.80 2.34 -11.73
CA THR A 286 -12.93 3.46 -12.67
C THR A 286 -13.59 4.67 -12.03
N CYS A 287 -14.72 4.48 -11.32
CA CYS A 287 -15.37 5.56 -10.58
C CYS A 287 -14.38 6.21 -9.63
N ARG A 288 -13.58 5.44 -8.87
CA ARG A 288 -12.63 6.00 -7.88
C ARG A 288 -11.46 6.73 -8.53
N MET A 289 -10.77 6.09 -9.46
CA MET A 289 -9.60 6.69 -10.13
C MET A 289 -9.98 7.98 -10.86
N LEU A 290 -11.16 8.01 -11.49
CA LEU A 290 -11.62 9.15 -12.27
C LEU A 290 -12.56 10.10 -11.49
N SER A 291 -12.88 9.81 -10.22
CA SER A 291 -13.75 10.68 -9.40
C SER A 291 -13.10 12.03 -9.19
N THR A 292 -13.81 13.10 -9.51
CA THR A 292 -13.39 14.49 -9.23
C THR A 292 -13.73 14.93 -7.81
N GLU A 293 -14.28 14.03 -7.00
CA GLU A 293 -14.79 14.37 -5.68
C GLU A 293 -13.71 14.90 -4.76
N ASP A 294 -14.15 15.84 -3.91
CA ASP A 294 -13.33 16.53 -2.93
C ASP A 294 -12.75 15.58 -1.88
N TRP A 295 -11.74 16.06 -1.16
CA TRP A 295 -11.16 15.37 -0.02
C TRP A 295 -12.25 14.80 0.90
N GLY A 296 -12.16 13.52 1.25
CA GLY A 296 -13.12 12.83 2.11
C GLY A 296 -14.50 12.52 1.48
N VAL A 297 -14.71 12.75 0.18
CA VAL A 297 -16.02 12.55 -0.50
C VAL A 297 -16.04 11.33 -1.44
N GLU A 298 -14.95 10.55 -1.53
CA GLU A 298 -14.91 9.42 -2.47
C GLU A 298 -15.93 8.33 -2.18
N ALA A 299 -16.28 7.58 -3.25
CA ALA A 299 -16.99 6.31 -3.16
C ALA A 299 -16.44 5.47 -2.01
N LEU A 300 -17.27 4.62 -1.45
CA LEU A 300 -16.94 4.00 -0.19
C LEU A 300 -16.39 2.57 -0.46
N VAL A 301 -15.30 2.17 0.20
CA VAL A 301 -14.65 0.85 0.03
C VAL A 301 -15.01 -0.06 1.19
N THR A 302 -15.34 -1.32 0.93
CA THR A 302 -15.52 -2.33 1.97
C THR A 302 -14.17 -2.88 2.43
N ALA A 303 -14.12 -3.57 3.57
CA ALA A 303 -12.88 -4.25 3.99
C ALA A 303 -12.40 -5.24 2.93
N SER A 304 -13.29 -6.08 2.37
CA SER A 304 -12.91 -7.05 1.33
C SER A 304 -12.28 -6.38 0.10
N GLN A 305 -12.80 -5.22 -0.31
CA GLN A 305 -12.30 -4.48 -1.45
C GLN A 305 -10.89 -3.93 -1.23
N THR A 306 -10.40 -3.77 0.01
CA THR A 306 -8.99 -3.38 0.22
C THR A 306 -8.02 -4.51 -0.14
N LEU A 307 -8.49 -5.75 -0.25
CA LEU A 307 -7.71 -6.89 -0.78
C LEU A 307 -7.72 -6.94 -2.30
N GLU A 308 -8.56 -6.15 -2.97
CA GLU A 308 -8.66 -6.07 -4.44
C GLU A 308 -7.64 -5.08 -5.03
N TYR A 309 -6.38 -5.19 -4.58
CA TYR A 309 -5.28 -4.36 -5.04
C TYR A 309 -4.45 -5.09 -6.12
N TRP A 310 -3.65 -4.31 -6.84
CA TRP A 310 -2.59 -4.90 -7.66
C TRP A 310 -1.31 -4.99 -6.88
N GLU A 311 -0.84 -6.22 -6.71
CA GLU A 311 0.47 -6.47 -6.16
C GLU A 311 1.54 -6.06 -7.17
N THR A 312 2.58 -5.40 -6.68
CA THR A 312 3.78 -5.10 -7.44
C THR A 312 4.97 -5.69 -6.73
N VAL A 313 5.72 -6.48 -7.47
CA VAL A 313 6.93 -7.16 -7.03
C VAL A 313 8.11 -6.38 -7.54
N VAL A 314 8.87 -5.81 -6.61
CA VAL A 314 10.04 -4.99 -6.88
C VAL A 314 11.29 -5.86 -6.78
N ALA A 315 11.86 -6.22 -7.92
CA ALA A 315 13.08 -7.01 -8.02
C ALA A 315 14.36 -6.15 -7.83
N LYS A 316 14.39 -5.24 -6.86
CA LYS A 316 15.57 -4.44 -6.50
C LYS A 316 15.53 -4.11 -5.02
N THR A 317 16.69 -4.12 -4.37
CA THR A 317 16.86 -3.57 -3.01
C THR A 317 16.33 -2.15 -2.94
N ALA A 318 15.34 -1.92 -2.08
CA ALA A 318 14.70 -0.63 -1.97
C ALA A 318 15.37 0.21 -0.86
N SER A 319 16.15 1.22 -1.25
CA SER A 319 16.86 2.07 -0.28
C SER A 319 15.91 2.97 0.50
N LEU A 320 16.11 3.06 1.82
CA LEU A 320 15.35 3.89 2.76
C LEU A 320 15.93 5.29 2.89
N THR A 321 16.16 5.95 1.75
CA THR A 321 16.64 7.34 1.69
C THR A 321 15.50 8.29 1.33
N PRO A 322 15.55 9.57 1.72
CA PRO A 322 14.50 10.54 1.39
C PRO A 322 14.38 10.85 -0.11
N SER A 323 15.39 10.53 -0.93
CA SER A 323 15.27 10.57 -2.39
C SER A 323 14.50 9.38 -2.96
N ARG A 324 14.21 8.35 -2.15
CA ARG A 324 13.54 7.12 -2.59
C ARG A 324 12.14 6.97 -1.98
N ILE A 325 12.00 7.33 -0.71
CA ILE A 325 10.70 7.43 -0.04
C ILE A 325 10.08 8.78 -0.36
N ARG A 326 8.87 8.76 -0.90
CA ARG A 326 8.09 9.96 -1.19
C ARG A 326 7.47 10.52 0.07
N PHE A 327 6.85 9.70 0.91
CA PHE A 327 6.40 10.06 2.25
C PHE A 327 6.00 8.78 3.00
N VAL A 328 5.68 8.93 4.28
CA VAL A 328 5.17 7.86 5.14
C VAL A 328 3.73 8.17 5.51
N ILE A 329 2.88 7.14 5.50
CA ILE A 329 1.52 7.22 6.00
C ILE A 329 1.45 6.41 7.30
N ALA A 330 0.78 6.95 8.31
CA ALA A 330 0.43 6.24 9.54
C ALA A 330 -1.08 6.17 9.70
N SER A 331 -1.59 5.03 10.16
CA SER A 331 -2.97 4.92 10.62
C SER A 331 -3.18 5.79 11.85
N PHE A 332 -4.13 6.72 11.74
CA PHE A 332 -4.49 7.62 12.83
C PHE A 332 -5.02 6.82 14.03
N ALA A 333 -5.98 5.93 13.80
CA ALA A 333 -6.58 5.13 14.87
C ALA A 333 -5.54 4.24 15.58
N SER A 334 -4.63 3.61 14.84
CA SER A 334 -3.64 2.70 15.41
C SER A 334 -2.49 3.41 16.13
N LEU A 335 -2.04 4.58 15.65
CA LEU A 335 -0.75 5.16 16.09
C LEU A 335 -0.83 6.59 16.65
N PHE A 336 -1.85 7.39 16.30
CA PHE A 336 -1.91 8.79 16.71
C PHE A 336 -2.21 8.94 18.20
N GLY A 337 -1.41 9.70 18.94
CA GLY A 337 -1.52 9.79 20.41
C GLY A 337 -0.81 8.65 21.16
N HIS A 338 -0.09 7.76 20.46
CA HIS A 338 0.69 6.72 21.12
C HIS A 338 2.10 7.23 21.47
N ASP A 339 2.40 7.45 22.75
CA ASP A 339 3.66 8.08 23.19
C ASP A 339 4.90 7.24 22.88
N GLU A 340 4.79 5.91 22.88
CA GLU A 340 5.91 5.04 22.50
C GLU A 340 6.02 4.88 20.97
N ILE A 341 5.04 4.25 20.33
CA ILE A 341 5.13 3.84 18.92
C ILE A 341 4.89 5.02 17.96
N GLY A 342 3.82 5.78 18.16
CA GLY A 342 3.48 6.92 17.30
C GLY A 342 4.51 8.06 17.38
N ASP A 343 4.97 8.42 18.57
CA ASP A 343 6.03 9.43 18.71
C ASP A 343 7.37 8.92 18.15
N ARG A 344 7.66 7.62 18.31
CA ARG A 344 8.84 7.01 17.68
C ARG A 344 8.80 7.11 16.18
N LEU A 345 7.68 6.82 15.52
CA LEU A 345 7.52 6.99 14.09
C LEU A 345 7.82 8.43 13.66
N ARG A 346 7.26 9.43 14.34
CA ARG A 346 7.58 10.86 14.07
C ARG A 346 9.08 11.15 14.17
N ARG A 347 9.76 10.63 15.19
CA ARG A 347 11.22 10.78 15.34
C ARG A 347 12.00 10.10 14.21
N ILE A 348 11.57 8.93 13.75
CA ILE A 348 12.17 8.22 12.61
C ILE A 348 12.01 9.05 11.34
N CYS A 349 10.80 9.49 11.01
CA CYS A 349 10.52 10.34 9.85
C CYS A 349 11.39 11.61 9.86
N ARG A 350 11.41 12.31 11.00
CA ARG A 350 12.26 13.50 11.21
C ARG A 350 13.75 13.24 10.99
N ARG A 351 14.27 12.10 11.44
CA ARG A 351 15.69 11.75 11.26
C ARG A 351 16.00 11.34 9.83
N LYS A 352 15.08 10.64 9.17
CA LYS A 352 15.22 10.15 7.79
C LYS A 352 14.89 11.22 6.75
N GLY A 353 14.35 12.37 7.16
CA GLY A 353 13.88 13.42 6.26
C GLY A 353 12.61 13.04 5.50
N TRP A 354 11.82 12.12 6.06
CA TRP A 354 10.53 11.72 5.49
C TRP A 354 9.41 12.59 6.03
N ILE A 355 8.47 12.95 5.15
CA ILE A 355 7.21 13.56 5.56
C ILE A 355 6.30 12.48 6.12
N LEU A 356 5.64 12.77 7.24
CA LEU A 356 4.60 11.92 7.80
C LEU A 356 3.22 12.49 7.49
N VAL A 357 2.32 11.60 7.10
CA VAL A 357 0.92 11.87 6.84
C VAL A 357 0.08 10.90 7.67
N TRP A 358 -0.99 11.39 8.28
CA TRP A 358 -1.94 10.58 9.03
C TRP A 358 -3.14 10.28 8.14
N GLY A 359 -3.29 9.01 7.75
CA GLY A 359 -4.50 8.52 7.11
C GLY A 359 -5.48 8.07 8.17
N PHE A 360 -6.77 8.36 8.01
CA PHE A 360 -7.75 7.86 8.95
C PHE A 360 -7.84 6.34 8.86
N GLY A 361 -8.06 5.83 7.64
CA GLY A 361 -8.13 4.43 7.27
C GLY A 361 -8.63 3.55 8.41
N ASP A 362 -9.96 3.52 8.57
CA ASP A 362 -10.63 2.71 9.59
C ASP A 362 -9.93 1.35 9.60
N SER A 363 -9.33 0.98 10.73
CA SER A 363 -8.35 -0.10 10.85
C SER A 363 -9.05 -1.45 10.73
N LEU A 364 -9.55 -1.75 9.52
CA LEU A 364 -10.56 -2.77 9.22
C LEU A 364 -10.08 -4.20 9.45
N PHE A 365 -8.79 -4.43 9.68
CA PHE A 365 -8.24 -5.78 9.80
C PHE A 365 -7.66 -6.12 11.18
N ALA A 366 -7.21 -5.14 11.96
CA ALA A 366 -6.43 -5.45 13.17
C ALA A 366 -7.27 -5.72 14.43
N ALA A 367 -8.45 -5.11 14.58
CA ALA A 367 -9.02 -4.95 15.93
C ALA A 367 -10.48 -5.34 16.19
N ALA A 368 -11.32 -5.63 15.19
CA ALA A 368 -12.74 -5.89 15.45
C ALA A 368 -13.33 -7.08 14.66
N PRO A 369 -13.17 -8.33 15.17
CA PRO A 369 -13.86 -9.50 14.60
C PRO A 369 -15.40 -9.43 14.65
N ASP A 370 -15.97 -8.44 15.36
CA ASP A 370 -17.42 -8.21 15.49
C ASP A 370 -17.94 -7.02 14.67
N TYR A 371 -17.10 -6.33 13.90
CA TYR A 371 -17.57 -5.23 13.06
C TYR A 371 -18.04 -5.80 11.72
N ASP A 372 -19.31 -5.59 11.33
CA ASP A 372 -19.85 -5.89 10.00
C ASP A 372 -19.25 -4.92 8.96
N SER A 373 -17.91 -4.94 8.85
CA SER A 373 -17.06 -4.15 7.97
C SER A 373 -17.30 -4.47 6.49
N SER A 374 -18.03 -5.54 6.21
CA SER A 374 -18.37 -5.96 4.86
C SER A 374 -19.46 -5.10 4.20
N LYS A 375 -20.25 -4.33 4.98
CA LYS A 375 -21.47 -3.70 4.42
C LYS A 375 -21.62 -2.21 4.58
N THR A 376 -20.97 -1.57 5.55
CA THR A 376 -21.10 -0.12 5.71
C THR A 376 -19.91 0.56 5.08
N PRO A 377 -20.08 1.13 3.88
CA PRO A 377 -18.94 1.64 3.17
C PRO A 377 -18.47 2.95 3.87
N LYS A 378 -17.15 3.22 3.92
CA LYS A 378 -16.55 4.33 4.69
C LYS A 378 -15.90 5.39 3.81
N PRO A 379 -15.89 6.68 4.21
CA PRO A 379 -15.20 7.72 3.45
C PRO A 379 -13.69 7.49 3.49
N PHE A 380 -13.08 7.40 2.32
CA PHE A 380 -11.62 7.30 2.14
C PHE A 380 -11.06 8.63 1.63
N ASN A 381 -9.76 8.67 1.34
CA ASN A 381 -9.05 9.88 0.94
C ASN A 381 -9.11 10.97 2.02
N ARG A 382 -8.77 10.59 3.25
CA ARG A 382 -8.73 11.46 4.43
C ARG A 382 -7.34 11.46 5.03
N ARG A 383 -6.46 12.29 4.47
CA ARG A 383 -5.09 12.44 4.96
C ARG A 383 -4.83 13.82 5.54
N LEU A 384 -4.14 13.84 6.68
CA LEU A 384 -3.68 15.04 7.37
C LEU A 384 -2.16 15.06 7.43
N LEU A 385 -1.55 16.15 7.01
CA LEU A 385 -0.12 16.37 7.13
C LEU A 385 0.31 16.46 8.60
N ASP A 386 1.41 15.81 8.98
CA ASP A 386 2.00 16.00 10.30
C ASP A 386 2.91 17.25 10.29
N PRO A 387 2.51 18.37 10.92
CA PRO A 387 3.30 19.59 10.91
C PRO A 387 4.65 19.42 11.62
N ILE A 388 4.77 18.51 12.60
CA ILE A 388 6.00 18.33 13.38
C ILE A 388 7.12 17.71 12.52
N THR A 389 6.77 16.99 11.44
CA THR A 389 7.77 16.39 10.55
C THR A 389 8.30 17.33 9.47
N LEU A 390 7.62 18.44 9.19
CA LEU A 390 7.93 19.32 8.05
C LEU A 390 9.26 20.05 8.20
N ASP A 391 9.62 20.46 9.42
CA ASP A 391 10.85 21.21 9.73
C ASP A 391 12.14 20.52 9.26
N ASN A 392 12.10 19.20 9.07
CA ASN A 392 13.26 18.39 8.71
C ASN A 392 13.25 17.94 7.24
N THR A 393 12.40 18.53 6.42
CA THR A 393 12.26 18.16 5.01
C THR A 393 12.54 19.34 4.09
N THR A 394 12.95 19.05 2.86
CA THR A 394 13.09 20.08 1.81
C THR A 394 11.76 20.34 1.11
N LEU A 395 10.63 20.11 1.76
CA LEU A 395 9.33 20.44 1.20
C LEU A 395 9.30 21.94 0.95
N VAL A 396 9.29 22.33 -0.34
CA VAL A 396 9.05 23.71 -0.72
C VAL A 396 7.60 23.76 -1.08
N HIS A 397 6.82 24.28 -0.14
CA HIS A 397 5.75 25.16 -0.54
C HIS A 397 6.39 26.20 -1.44
N ASP A 398 5.82 26.50 -2.59
CA ASP A 398 6.09 27.80 -3.19
C ASP A 398 5.59 28.81 -2.14
N THR A 399 6.49 29.18 -1.21
CA THR A 399 6.21 29.62 0.18
C THR A 399 5.43 30.94 0.24
N SER A 400 5.18 31.54 -0.91
CA SER A 400 4.28 32.67 -1.09
C SER A 400 2.79 32.27 -1.18
N SER A 401 2.42 30.99 -1.28
CA SER A 401 1.07 30.57 -1.72
C SER A 401 0.24 29.71 -0.77
N LEU A 402 0.82 29.08 0.26
CA LEU A 402 0.06 28.35 1.29
C LEU A 402 0.23 29.03 2.64
N PRO A 403 -0.78 29.78 3.14
CA PRO A 403 -0.73 30.48 4.42
C PRO A 403 -0.91 29.51 5.58
N MET A 404 0.03 28.59 5.75
CA MET A 404 0.08 27.71 6.91
C MET A 404 0.73 28.47 8.06
N ASN A 405 -0.03 28.78 9.11
CA ASN A 405 0.54 29.25 10.37
C ASN A 405 1.16 28.04 11.10
N HIS A 406 2.37 27.68 10.69
CA HIS A 406 3.02 26.43 11.11
C HIS A 406 3.07 26.26 12.64
N ALA A 407 3.40 27.33 13.38
CA ALA A 407 3.42 27.30 14.84
C ALA A 407 2.04 27.03 15.44
N GLN A 408 0.97 27.60 14.86
CA GLN A 408 -0.40 27.34 15.29
C GLN A 408 -0.84 25.91 14.96
N GLU A 409 -0.49 25.37 13.79
CA GLU A 409 -0.80 23.99 13.44
C GLU A 409 -0.11 22.99 14.39
N ILE A 410 1.15 23.22 14.74
CA ILE A 410 1.84 22.40 15.76
C ILE A 410 1.07 22.45 17.09
N GLN A 411 0.60 23.61 17.53
CA GLN A 411 -0.15 23.74 18.79
C GLN A 411 -1.48 22.98 18.75
N ILE A 412 -2.23 23.11 17.65
CA ILE A 412 -3.48 22.37 17.41
C ILE A 412 -3.20 20.87 17.43
N PHE A 413 -2.19 20.44 16.68
CA PHE A 413 -1.82 19.04 16.56
C PHE A 413 -1.41 18.43 17.90
N GLN A 414 -0.60 19.14 18.70
CA GLN A 414 -0.20 18.71 20.05
C GLN A 414 -1.36 18.66 21.04
N LYS A 415 -2.34 19.58 20.94
CA LYS A 415 -3.58 19.54 21.71
C LYS A 415 -4.32 18.23 21.42
N HIS A 416 -4.58 17.94 20.15
CA HIS A 416 -5.29 16.72 19.73
C HIS A 416 -4.51 15.44 20.02
N TRP A 417 -3.18 15.45 19.89
CA TRP A 417 -2.33 14.32 20.28
C TRP A 417 -2.55 13.91 21.75
N ARG A 418 -2.58 14.89 22.66
CA ARG A 418 -2.83 14.63 24.09
C ARG A 418 -4.24 14.11 24.36
N ILE A 419 -5.24 14.68 23.68
CA ILE A 419 -6.63 14.21 23.79
C ILE A 419 -6.73 12.74 23.35
N ALA A 420 -6.18 12.41 22.18
CA ALA A 420 -6.16 11.04 21.65
C ALA A 420 -5.41 10.07 22.56
N ARG A 421 -4.25 10.49 23.10
CA ARG A 421 -3.48 9.71 24.07
C ARG A 421 -4.30 9.36 25.30
N ASP A 422 -4.96 10.36 25.89
CA ASP A 422 -5.72 10.18 27.14
C ASP A 422 -7.00 9.35 26.90
N ALA A 423 -7.56 9.39 25.68
CA ALA A 423 -8.76 8.63 25.30
C ALA A 423 -8.49 7.17 24.88
N ARG A 424 -7.26 6.84 24.45
CA ARG A 424 -6.90 5.53 23.85
C ARG A 424 -7.34 4.29 24.67
N PRO A 425 -7.26 4.25 26.02
CA PRO A 425 -7.63 3.05 26.77
C PRO A 425 -9.12 2.66 26.67
N TRP A 426 -9.98 3.56 26.20
CA TRP A 426 -11.45 3.38 26.22
C TRP A 426 -12.10 3.69 24.87
N SER A 427 -11.31 3.95 23.83
CA SER A 427 -11.79 4.39 22.52
C SER A 427 -12.30 3.23 21.66
N ASN A 428 -13.44 3.41 21.00
CA ASN A 428 -13.94 2.56 19.92
C ASN A 428 -13.75 3.24 18.54
N ALA A 429 -14.09 2.54 17.45
CA ALA A 429 -13.94 3.04 16.08
C ALA A 429 -14.69 4.38 15.83
N SER A 430 -15.89 4.56 16.39
CA SER A 430 -16.64 5.81 16.25
C SER A 430 -15.92 6.98 16.94
N GLN A 431 -15.32 6.75 18.11
CA GLN A 431 -14.58 7.79 18.83
C GLN A 431 -13.30 8.19 18.11
N TRP A 432 -12.65 7.26 17.39
CA TRP A 432 -11.51 7.60 16.53
C TRP A 432 -11.93 8.43 15.32
N HIS A 433 -13.07 8.13 14.72
CA HIS A 433 -13.67 8.99 13.68
C HIS A 433 -13.87 10.41 14.22
N ASP A 434 -14.55 10.57 15.36
CA ASP A 434 -14.81 11.88 15.97
C ASP A 434 -13.51 12.63 16.29
N ALA A 435 -12.47 11.92 16.78
CA ALA A 435 -11.17 12.51 17.07
C ALA A 435 -10.43 12.98 15.81
N PHE A 436 -10.50 12.21 14.72
CA PHE A 436 -9.93 12.60 13.44
C PHE A 436 -10.67 13.80 12.84
N ASP A 437 -12.00 13.78 12.87
CA ASP A 437 -12.86 14.88 12.40
C ASP A 437 -12.57 16.17 13.18
N ALA A 438 -12.45 16.07 14.50
CA ALA A 438 -12.11 17.21 15.36
C ALA A 438 -10.73 17.79 15.01
N LEU A 439 -9.70 16.95 14.84
CA LEU A 439 -8.37 17.41 14.41
C LEU A 439 -8.42 18.05 13.02
N SER A 440 -9.03 17.38 12.04
CA SER A 440 -9.20 17.85 10.67
C SER A 440 -9.88 19.22 10.65
N SER A 441 -10.95 19.41 11.42
CA SER A 441 -11.69 20.68 11.49
C SER A 441 -10.91 21.84 12.13
N ASP A 442 -10.01 21.55 13.07
CA ASP A 442 -9.18 22.57 13.72
C ASP A 442 -7.97 22.95 12.83
N LEU A 443 -7.49 22.05 11.95
CA LEU A 443 -6.36 22.28 11.05
C LEU A 443 -6.74 23.15 9.83
N SER A 444 -5.73 23.75 9.20
CA SER A 444 -5.93 24.47 7.93
C SER A 444 -6.34 23.52 6.81
N ILE A 445 -7.09 24.01 5.84
CA ILE A 445 -7.38 23.28 4.60
C ILE A 445 -6.09 22.83 3.88
N THR A 446 -4.98 23.54 4.09
CA THR A 446 -3.66 23.21 3.52
C THR A 446 -3.01 21.97 4.13
N SER A 447 -3.47 21.50 5.29
CA SER A 447 -3.02 20.24 5.91
C SER A 447 -3.80 19.03 5.37
N HIS A 448 -4.87 19.25 4.61
CA HIS A 448 -5.72 18.20 4.04
C HIS A 448 -5.15 17.76 2.69
N ILE A 449 -4.54 16.58 2.69
CA ILE A 449 -3.85 16.04 1.51
C ILE A 449 -4.77 15.03 0.83
N ALA A 450 -4.94 15.15 -0.48
CA ALA A 450 -5.47 14.10 -1.33
C ALA A 450 -4.33 13.36 -2.05
N PRO A 451 -4.43 12.04 -2.30
CA PRO A 451 -3.57 11.33 -3.24
C PRO A 451 -3.52 12.06 -4.57
N LEU A 452 -2.38 11.97 -5.26
CA LEU A 452 -2.24 12.59 -6.57
C LEU A 452 -3.20 11.95 -7.58
N SER A 453 -3.69 12.80 -8.47
CA SER A 453 -4.46 12.40 -9.64
C SER A 453 -3.77 12.89 -10.90
N ALA A 454 -3.93 12.14 -12.00
CA ALA A 454 -3.47 12.60 -13.30
C ALA A 454 -4.11 13.91 -13.76
N ARG A 455 -5.26 14.27 -13.15
CA ARG A 455 -6.02 15.48 -13.44
C ARG A 455 -5.55 16.70 -12.65
N ASP A 456 -4.71 16.51 -11.65
CA ASP A 456 -4.19 17.62 -10.85
C ASP A 456 -3.09 18.40 -11.59
N ASP A 457 -2.69 17.94 -12.79
CA ASP A 457 -1.66 18.54 -13.65
C ASP A 457 -0.36 18.86 -12.92
N CYS A 458 0.02 18.02 -11.94
CA CYS A 458 1.27 18.18 -11.21
C CYS A 458 2.45 17.96 -12.17
N PRO A 459 3.32 18.96 -12.40
CA PRO A 459 4.40 18.85 -13.39
C PRO A 459 5.45 17.79 -13.02
N HIS A 460 5.59 17.51 -11.72
CA HIS A 460 6.58 16.58 -11.17
C HIS A 460 5.91 15.66 -10.13
N PRO A 461 5.05 14.72 -10.53
CA PRO A 461 4.28 13.90 -9.58
C PRO A 461 5.16 13.07 -8.64
N GLU A 462 6.36 12.71 -9.07
CA GLU A 462 7.37 12.01 -8.28
C GLU A 462 7.89 12.82 -7.09
N ASP A 463 7.83 14.15 -7.19
CA ASP A 463 8.26 15.08 -6.14
C ASP A 463 7.07 15.59 -5.31
N CYS A 464 5.82 15.31 -5.68
CA CYS A 464 4.65 15.84 -4.99
C CYS A 464 4.13 14.84 -3.96
N ILE A 465 3.83 15.16 -2.71
CA ILE A 465 3.25 14.20 -1.74
C ILE A 465 1.71 14.06 -1.86
N GLY A 466 1.06 14.96 -2.59
CA GLY A 466 -0.37 14.94 -2.83
C GLY A 466 -0.85 16.29 -3.32
N THR A 467 -2.17 16.49 -3.29
CA THR A 467 -2.79 17.76 -3.62
C THR A 467 -3.63 18.32 -2.49
N VAL A 468 -3.73 19.64 -2.41
CA VAL A 468 -4.50 20.36 -1.40
C VAL A 468 -5.57 21.22 -2.07
N PRO A 469 -6.77 21.39 -1.47
CA PRO A 469 -7.77 22.31 -2.01
C PRO A 469 -7.23 23.73 -2.13
N SER A 470 -7.57 24.45 -3.21
CA SER A 470 -7.15 25.84 -3.38
C SER A 470 -7.89 26.75 -2.40
N PRO A 471 -7.20 27.42 -1.45
CA PRO A 471 -7.85 28.39 -0.57
C PRO A 471 -8.41 29.62 -1.32
N PHE A 472 -8.04 29.79 -2.60
CA PHE A 472 -8.45 30.92 -3.44
C PHE A 472 -9.54 30.57 -4.45
N SER A 473 -9.84 29.27 -4.63
CA SER A 473 -10.90 28.84 -5.55
C SER A 473 -12.25 28.97 -4.88
N LYS A 474 -13.09 29.91 -5.34
CA LYS A 474 -14.48 30.05 -4.87
C LYS A 474 -15.33 28.80 -5.07
N GLU A 475 -14.92 27.91 -5.97
CA GLU A 475 -15.61 26.66 -6.27
C GLU A 475 -14.86 25.42 -5.77
N ASN A 476 -13.74 25.55 -5.03
CA ASN A 476 -12.86 24.44 -4.62
C ASN A 476 -12.32 23.52 -5.75
N LYS A 477 -12.68 23.75 -7.01
CA LYS A 477 -12.33 22.88 -8.15
C LYS A 477 -10.85 22.81 -8.53
N ARG A 478 -10.03 23.77 -8.10
CA ARG A 478 -8.59 23.73 -8.36
C ARG A 478 -7.86 23.22 -7.15
N ARG A 479 -6.96 22.27 -7.35
CA ARG A 479 -6.05 21.77 -6.33
C ARG A 479 -4.64 22.26 -6.60
N TYR A 480 -3.85 22.39 -5.56
CA TYR A 480 -2.42 22.68 -5.67
C TYR A 480 -1.63 21.43 -5.35
N CYS A 481 -0.58 21.19 -6.13
CA CYS A 481 0.37 20.13 -5.86
C CYS A 481 1.27 20.54 -4.70
N LEU A 482 1.36 19.69 -3.69
CA LEU A 482 2.24 19.87 -2.54
C LEU A 482 3.52 19.07 -2.80
N CYS A 483 4.64 19.72 -3.10
CA CYS A 483 5.84 19.04 -3.60
C CYS A 483 7.13 19.40 -2.88
N TYR A 484 8.10 18.48 -2.92
CA TYR A 484 9.47 18.72 -2.50
C TYR A 484 10.12 19.78 -3.39
N LYS A 485 11.03 20.57 -2.80
CA LYS A 485 11.96 21.36 -3.59
C LYS A 485 12.81 20.41 -4.41
N THR A 486 12.65 20.41 -5.72
CA THR A 486 13.69 19.87 -6.58
C THR A 486 14.93 20.74 -6.35
N PRO A 487 16.08 20.18 -5.93
CA PRO A 487 17.31 20.95 -5.88
C PRO A 487 17.48 21.58 -7.25
N SER A 488 17.56 22.91 -7.30
CA SER A 488 17.90 23.60 -8.55
C SER A 488 19.25 23.05 -8.97
N ILE A 489 19.25 22.17 -9.97
CA ILE A 489 20.46 21.72 -10.62
C ILE A 489 21.05 23.00 -11.19
N ILE A 490 22.08 23.55 -10.53
CA ILE A 490 22.86 24.64 -11.08
C ILE A 490 23.54 24.01 -12.31
N GLN A 491 22.94 24.20 -13.47
CA GLN A 491 23.47 23.75 -14.75
C GLN A 491 24.71 24.55 -15.14
#